data_AF-A0AA40F3A6-F1
#
_entry.id   AF-A0AA40F3A6-F1
#
_cell.length_a   1.000
_cell.length_b   1.000
_cell.length_c   1.000
_cell.angle_alpha   90.00
_cell.angle_beta   90.00
_cell.angle_gamma   90.00
#
_symmetry.space_group_name_H-M   'P 1'
#
loop_
_entity.id
_entity.type
_entity.pdbx_description
1 polymer ?
#
loop_
_entity_poly.entity_id
_entity_poly.type
_entity_poly.pdbx_seq_one_letter_code
_entity_poly.pdbx_strand_id
1 'polypeptide(L)'
;YTALSYTWGHPKKTHVLRISGAPFAITASLAEALGALPRIASSEYLWLDQVCIDQADDKEKNHQVQIMGEIYSNSHKVIIWTGGEIQGLQLAVDTYISPGRQICERGYYLGALAKSLDVYAEPLRQLLLRPWFRRAWVIQEAVLAK
;
A
#
# COMPACT_ATOMS: atom_id res chain seq x y z
N TYR A 1 3.72 13.58 -4.72
CA TYR A 1 4.37 12.26 -4.86
C TYR A 1 3.31 11.18 -4.82
N THR A 2 3.63 9.97 -5.28
CA THR A 2 2.83 8.75 -5.07
C THR A 2 3.34 8.08 -3.80
N ALA A 3 2.47 7.67 -2.88
CA ALA A 3 2.89 6.97 -1.67
C ALA A 3 2.70 5.46 -1.84
N LEU A 4 3.68 4.66 -1.42
CA LEU A 4 3.52 3.20 -1.32
C LEU A 4 3.17 2.83 0.11
N SER A 5 2.05 2.13 0.30
CA SER A 5 1.78 1.43 1.54
C SER A 5 1.97 -0.08 1.33
N TYR A 6 2.75 -0.69 2.20
CA TYR A 6 3.03 -2.12 2.20
C TYR A 6 3.29 -2.59 3.64
N THR A 7 3.25 -3.89 3.87
CA THR A 7 3.59 -4.41 5.20
C THR A 7 5.10 -4.39 5.41
N TRP A 8 5.57 -3.76 6.48
CA TRP A 8 7.00 -3.69 6.81
C TRP A 8 7.70 -5.05 6.84
N GLY A 9 7.00 -6.09 7.31
CA GLY A 9 7.51 -7.45 7.33
C GLY A 9 8.71 -7.62 8.27
N HIS A 10 9.60 -8.55 7.94
CA HIS A 10 10.80 -8.80 8.74
C HIS A 10 11.80 -7.63 8.60
N PRO A 11 12.33 -7.07 9.71
CA PRO A 11 13.12 -5.82 9.68
C PRO A 11 14.53 -5.99 9.06
N LYS A 12 14.98 -7.22 8.84
CA LYS A 12 16.28 -7.50 8.21
C LYS A 12 16.32 -6.93 6.79
N LYS A 13 17.24 -6.01 6.56
CA LYS A 13 17.52 -5.44 5.24
C LYS A 13 18.35 -6.45 4.44
N THR A 14 17.76 -7.05 3.42
CA THR A 14 18.37 -8.14 2.61
C THR A 14 18.50 -7.79 1.14
N HIS A 15 17.94 -6.66 0.72
CA HIS A 15 17.90 -6.21 -0.67
C HIS A 15 18.48 -4.80 -0.80
N VAL A 16 18.80 -4.39 -2.02
CA VAL A 16 19.39 -3.08 -2.31
C VAL A 16 18.56 -2.34 -3.35
N LEU A 17 18.12 -1.13 -2.98
CA LEU A 17 17.56 -0.14 -3.89
C LEU A 17 18.65 0.84 -4.29
N ARG A 18 18.69 1.30 -5.55
CA ARG A 18 19.60 2.36 -5.98
C ARG A 18 18.89 3.71 -5.94
N ILE A 19 19.40 4.64 -5.15
CA ILE A 19 18.89 6.01 -5.03
C ILE A 19 19.98 6.95 -5.52
N SER A 20 19.72 7.67 -6.62
CA SER A 20 20.71 8.54 -7.27
C SER A 20 22.05 7.85 -7.53
N GLY A 21 22.00 6.55 -7.88
CA GLY A 21 23.18 5.70 -8.13
C GLY A 21 23.78 5.05 -6.88
N ALA A 22 23.48 5.54 -5.67
CA ALA A 22 23.98 5.01 -4.41
C ALA A 22 23.16 3.81 -3.92
N PRO A 23 23.79 2.76 -3.37
CA PRO A 23 23.08 1.63 -2.78
C PRO A 23 22.40 2.00 -1.46
N PHE A 24 21.15 1.62 -1.31
CA PHE A 24 20.36 1.78 -0.10
C PHE A 24 19.75 0.43 0.29
N ALA A 25 20.05 -0.03 1.51
CA ALA A 25 19.59 -1.33 1.98
C ALA A 25 18.11 -1.28 2.38
N ILE A 26 17.31 -2.19 1.80
CA ILE A 26 15.87 -2.32 2.05
C ILE A 26 15.50 -3.74 2.50
N THR A 27 14.36 -3.84 3.14
CA THR A 27 13.69 -5.10 3.52
C THR A 27 13.20 -5.87 2.30
N ALA A 28 13.05 -7.19 2.47
CA ALA A 28 12.49 -8.05 1.42
C ALA A 28 11.06 -7.67 1.04
N SER A 29 10.26 -7.24 2.01
CA SER A 29 8.87 -6.78 1.80
C SER A 29 8.79 -5.54 0.90
N LEU A 30 9.68 -4.56 1.10
CA LEU A 30 9.75 -3.39 0.22
C LEU A 30 10.21 -3.79 -1.18
N ALA A 31 11.18 -4.69 -1.29
CA ALA A 31 11.66 -5.16 -2.58
C ALA A 31 10.56 -5.88 -3.37
N GLU A 32 9.79 -6.75 -2.71
CA GLU A 32 8.64 -7.45 -3.29
C GLU A 32 7.56 -6.45 -3.74
N ALA A 33 7.19 -5.50 -2.87
CA ALA A 33 6.20 -4.48 -3.18
C ALA A 33 6.62 -3.65 -4.41
N LEU A 34 7.87 -3.18 -4.45
CA LEU A 34 8.42 -2.41 -5.58
C LEU A 34 8.45 -3.24 -6.88
N GLY A 35 8.79 -4.52 -6.80
CA GLY A 35 8.81 -5.42 -7.96
C GLY A 35 7.45 -5.68 -8.57
N ALA A 36 6.38 -5.56 -7.78
CA ALA A 36 5.00 -5.72 -8.23
C ALA A 36 4.35 -4.40 -8.71
N LEU A 37 5.03 -3.26 -8.58
CA LEU A 37 4.48 -2.00 -9.05
C LEU A 37 4.39 -2.00 -10.59
N PRO A 38 3.28 -1.50 -11.16
CA PRO A 38 3.25 -1.18 -12.58
C PRO A 38 4.36 -0.17 -12.89
N ARG A 39 4.85 -0.13 -14.14
CA ARG A 39 5.86 0.84 -14.54
C ARG A 39 5.41 2.25 -14.18
N ILE A 40 6.04 2.80 -13.14
CA ILE A 40 5.85 4.19 -12.74
C ILE A 40 6.55 5.05 -13.79
N ALA A 41 5.91 6.14 -14.21
CA ALA A 41 6.53 7.09 -15.13
C ALA A 41 7.83 7.63 -14.53
N SER A 42 8.86 7.82 -15.35
CA SER A 42 10.19 8.24 -14.90
C SER A 42 10.23 9.59 -14.17
N SER A 43 9.17 10.39 -14.26
CA SER A 43 9.00 11.69 -13.61
C SER A 43 8.23 11.65 -12.28
N GLU A 44 7.70 10.51 -11.86
CA GLU A 44 6.91 10.42 -10.63
C GLU A 44 7.80 10.16 -9.40
N TYR A 45 7.67 11.04 -8.40
CA TYR A 45 8.28 10.82 -7.08
C TYR A 45 7.50 9.77 -6.30
N LEU A 46 8.20 8.76 -5.77
CA LEU A 46 7.65 7.74 -4.90
C LEU A 46 8.08 8.00 -3.45
N TRP A 47 7.12 8.07 -2.53
CA TRP A 47 7.36 8.11 -1.10
C TRP A 47 7.29 6.70 -0.52
N LEU A 48 8.38 6.30 0.15
CA LEU A 48 8.56 5.01 0.79
C LEU A 48 8.97 5.28 2.24
N ASP A 49 8.19 4.84 3.22
CA ASP A 49 8.48 5.07 4.65
C ASP A 49 9.92 4.67 5.02
N GLN A 50 10.40 3.54 4.53
CA GLN A 50 11.73 3.00 4.82
C GLN A 50 12.89 3.79 4.20
N VAL A 51 12.60 4.68 3.25
CA VAL A 51 13.58 5.51 2.53
C VAL A 51 13.45 6.98 2.90
N CYS A 52 12.23 7.48 3.01
CA CYS A 52 11.92 8.89 3.22
C CYS A 52 11.91 9.30 4.69
N ILE A 53 11.82 8.35 5.63
CA ILE A 53 11.98 8.58 7.07
C ILE A 53 13.37 8.11 7.47
N ASP A 54 14.08 8.93 8.26
CA ASP A 54 15.34 8.52 8.87
C ASP A 54 15.09 7.46 9.94
N GLN A 55 15.32 6.21 9.54
CA GLN A 55 15.11 5.05 10.41
C GLN A 55 16.08 5.00 11.59
N ALA A 56 17.17 5.76 11.56
CA ALA A 56 18.18 5.83 12.62
C ALA A 56 17.91 6.95 13.64
N ASP A 57 17.07 7.93 13.31
CA ASP A 57 16.66 8.99 14.23
C ASP A 57 15.28 8.68 14.83
N ASP A 58 15.26 8.19 16.06
CA ASP A 58 14.00 7.88 16.77
C ASP A 58 13.10 9.10 16.94
N LYS A 59 13.66 10.32 17.06
CA LYS A 59 12.87 11.54 17.24
C LYS A 59 12.18 11.91 15.93
N GLU A 60 12.90 11.90 14.82
CA GLU A 60 12.35 12.18 13.49
C GLU A 60 11.36 11.10 13.09
N LYS A 61 11.71 9.81 13.24
CA LYS A 61 10.81 8.68 13.01
C LYS A 61 9.51 8.81 13.82
N ASN A 62 9.59 9.10 15.11
CA ASN A 62 8.38 9.25 15.94
C ASN A 62 7.54 10.44 15.45
N HIS A 63 8.16 11.55 15.08
CA HIS A 63 7.46 12.70 14.51
C HIS A 63 6.75 12.34 13.19
N GLN A 64 7.46 11.69 12.26
CA GLN A 64 6.91 11.23 10.98
C GLN A 64 5.73 10.27 11.18
N VAL A 65 5.83 9.35 12.15
CA VAL A 65 4.75 8.42 12.52
C VAL A 65 3.50 9.18 12.97
N GLN A 66 3.64 10.28 13.73
CA GLN A 66 2.49 11.09 14.15
C GLN A 66 1.80 11.80 12.97
N ILE A 67 2.53 12.13 11.91
CA ILE A 67 2.01 12.84 10.73
C ILE A 67 1.76 11.91 9.53
N MET A 68 1.78 10.59 9.71
CA MET A 68 1.55 9.62 8.62
C MET A 68 0.24 9.87 7.87
N GLY A 69 -0.83 10.19 8.58
CA GLY A 69 -2.11 10.54 7.96
C GLY A 69 -2.00 11.74 7.03
N GLU A 70 -1.24 12.77 7.42
CA GLU A 70 -0.98 13.95 6.58
C GLU A 70 -0.16 13.58 5.35
N ILE A 71 0.87 12.75 5.50
CA ILE A 71 1.70 12.26 4.38
C ILE A 71 0.82 11.55 3.34
N TYR A 72 0.01 10.58 3.76
CA TYR A 72 -0.86 9.85 2.83
C TYR A 72 -1.91 10.77 2.20
N SER A 73 -2.54 11.67 2.98
CA SER A 73 -3.56 12.59 2.46
C SER A 73 -3.03 13.64 1.48
N ASN A 74 -1.75 14.00 1.58
CA ASN A 74 -1.09 14.94 0.69
C ASN A 74 -0.45 14.27 -0.53
N SER A 75 -0.46 12.93 -0.61
CA SER A 75 -0.03 12.21 -1.80
C SER A 75 -1.02 12.40 -2.96
N HIS A 76 -0.53 12.37 -4.20
CA HIS A 76 -1.40 12.39 -5.38
C HIS A 76 -2.19 11.09 -5.53
N LYS A 77 -1.59 9.99 -5.08
CA LYS A 77 -2.12 8.64 -5.15
C LYS A 77 -1.41 7.79 -4.09
N VAL A 78 -2.16 6.89 -3.48
CA VAL A 78 -1.61 5.82 -2.64
C VAL A 78 -1.71 4.49 -3.39
N ILE A 79 -0.60 3.77 -3.48
CA ILE A 79 -0.57 2.39 -3.95
C ILE A 79 -0.51 1.49 -2.72
N ILE A 80 -1.47 0.59 -2.60
CA ILE A 80 -1.53 -0.36 -1.48
C ILE A 80 -1.08 -1.74 -1.97
N TRP A 81 0.06 -2.20 -1.49
CA TRP A 81 0.55 -3.56 -1.68
C TRP A 81 0.07 -4.45 -0.54
N THR A 82 -0.84 -5.36 -0.87
CA THR A 82 -1.40 -6.31 0.11
C THR A 82 -0.63 -7.63 0.16
N GLY A 83 0.26 -7.90 -0.80
CA GLY A 83 0.96 -9.19 -0.99
C GLY A 83 0.69 -9.75 -2.39
N GLY A 84 1.27 -10.92 -2.71
CA GLY A 84 1.19 -11.58 -4.03
C GLY A 84 -0.22 -11.85 -4.58
N GLU A 85 -0.35 -12.60 -5.67
CA GLU A 85 -1.67 -12.86 -6.27
C GLU A 85 -2.58 -13.70 -5.35
N ILE A 86 -3.90 -13.43 -5.41
CA ILE A 86 -4.93 -14.32 -4.85
C ILE A 86 -5.74 -14.85 -6.02
N GLN A 87 -5.74 -16.17 -6.19
CA GLN A 87 -6.53 -16.82 -7.22
C GLN A 87 -8.02 -16.47 -7.05
N GLY A 88 -8.65 -16.01 -8.13
CA GLY A 88 -10.07 -15.64 -8.14
C GLY A 88 -10.40 -14.25 -7.56
N LEU A 89 -9.42 -13.52 -7.00
CA LEU A 89 -9.66 -12.17 -6.50
C LEU A 89 -9.94 -11.17 -7.63
N GLN A 90 -9.18 -11.23 -8.73
CA GLN A 90 -9.38 -10.34 -9.88
C GLN A 90 -10.79 -10.50 -10.46
N LEU A 91 -11.24 -11.75 -10.63
CA LEU A 91 -12.60 -12.04 -11.08
C LEU A 91 -13.66 -11.51 -10.10
N ALA A 92 -13.44 -11.62 -8.79
CA ALA A 92 -14.34 -11.07 -7.78
C ALA A 92 -14.39 -9.53 -7.81
N VAL A 93 -13.26 -8.87 -8.02
CA VAL A 93 -13.15 -7.41 -8.20
C VAL A 93 -13.88 -6.98 -9.47
N ASP A 94 -13.55 -7.56 -10.62
CA ASP A 94 -14.13 -7.14 -11.92
C ASP A 94 -15.64 -7.40 -12.01
N THR A 95 -16.14 -8.44 -11.32
CA THR A 95 -17.56 -8.82 -11.34
C THR A 95 -18.42 -7.96 -10.39
N TYR A 96 -17.90 -7.55 -9.23
CA TYR A 96 -18.68 -6.88 -8.19
C TYR A 96 -18.27 -5.42 -7.91
N ILE A 97 -17.07 -5.02 -8.33
CA ILE A 97 -16.55 -3.64 -8.32
C ILE A 97 -16.57 -3.15 -9.78
N SER A 98 -17.78 -2.86 -10.28
CA SER A 98 -18.19 -2.60 -11.68
C SER A 98 -17.12 -2.12 -12.70
N PRO A 99 -17.15 -2.63 -13.95
CA PRO A 99 -16.45 -2.05 -15.09
C PRO A 99 -17.19 -0.79 -15.58
N GLY A 100 -16.60 0.40 -15.42
CA GLY A 100 -17.07 1.61 -16.13
C GLY A 100 -17.40 2.88 -15.34
N ARG A 101 -16.90 3.09 -14.12
CA ARG A 101 -16.92 4.46 -13.52
C ARG A 101 -15.51 4.98 -13.32
N GLN A 102 -15.21 6.12 -13.95
CA GLN A 102 -14.15 7.02 -13.51
C GLN A 102 -14.35 7.30 -12.02
N ILE A 103 -13.44 6.79 -11.19
CA ILE A 103 -13.39 7.10 -9.77
C ILE A 103 -12.63 8.41 -9.63
N CYS A 104 -13.37 9.50 -9.60
CA CYS A 104 -12.96 10.75 -9.00
C CYS A 104 -13.90 11.00 -7.81
N GLU A 105 -13.28 11.35 -6.69
CA GLU A 105 -13.84 11.93 -5.47
C GLU A 105 -14.61 11.02 -4.48
N ARG A 106 -13.96 10.91 -3.31
CA ARG A 106 -14.48 10.57 -1.97
C ARG A 106 -14.78 9.10 -1.71
N GLY A 107 -13.84 8.51 -0.97
CA GLY A 107 -13.80 7.12 -0.57
C GLY A 107 -15.05 6.64 0.16
N TYR A 108 -15.38 5.37 -0.08
CA TYR A 108 -15.94 4.42 0.87
C TYR A 108 -16.05 3.07 0.14
N TYR A 109 -15.05 2.19 0.28
CA TYR A 109 -15.08 0.86 -0.35
C TYR A 109 -15.48 -0.28 0.58
N LEU A 110 -15.48 -0.08 1.91
CA LEU A 110 -15.80 -1.16 2.85
C LEU A 110 -17.30 -1.53 2.89
N GLY A 111 -18.21 -0.62 2.52
CA GLY A 111 -19.65 -0.85 2.60
C GLY A 111 -20.24 -1.73 1.49
N ALA A 112 -19.66 -1.70 0.28
CA ALA A 112 -20.15 -2.49 -0.86
C ALA A 112 -19.68 -3.95 -0.81
N LEU A 113 -18.46 -4.19 -0.28
CA LEU A 113 -17.89 -5.53 -0.07
C LEU A 113 -18.73 -6.41 0.86
N ALA A 114 -19.42 -5.81 1.84
CA ALA A 114 -20.17 -6.53 2.87
C ALA A 114 -21.38 -7.33 2.34
N LYS A 115 -21.96 -6.94 1.19
CA LYS A 115 -23.19 -7.55 0.66
C LYS A 115 -22.97 -8.65 -0.39
N SER A 116 -21.73 -8.83 -0.88
CA SER A 116 -21.39 -9.83 -1.91
C SER A 116 -20.61 -11.03 -1.38
N LEU A 117 -20.53 -11.18 -0.06
CA LEU A 117 -19.61 -12.12 0.61
C LEU A 117 -19.96 -13.60 0.43
N ASP A 118 -21.19 -14.00 0.06
CA ASP A 118 -21.54 -15.43 0.10
C ASP A 118 -20.97 -16.29 -1.05
N VAL A 119 -20.63 -15.69 -2.21
CA VAL A 119 -20.15 -16.46 -3.39
C VAL A 119 -18.62 -16.37 -3.56
N TYR A 120 -18.00 -15.30 -3.06
CA TYR A 120 -16.54 -15.06 -3.14
C TYR A 120 -15.94 -14.75 -1.77
N ALA A 121 -16.56 -15.31 -0.71
CA ALA A 121 -16.12 -15.16 0.68
C ALA A 121 -14.64 -15.46 0.81
N GLU A 122 -14.17 -16.53 0.16
CA GLU A 122 -12.84 -17.07 0.41
C GLU A 122 -11.70 -16.21 -0.17
N PRO A 123 -11.71 -15.77 -1.45
CA PRO A 123 -10.69 -14.82 -1.94
C PRO A 123 -10.69 -13.49 -1.20
N LEU A 124 -11.87 -12.97 -0.84
CA LEU A 124 -12.00 -11.73 -0.07
C LEU A 124 -11.54 -11.91 1.37
N ARG A 125 -11.85 -13.03 2.01
CA ARG A 125 -11.37 -13.40 3.34
C ARG A 125 -9.86 -13.56 3.33
N GLN A 126 -9.30 -14.24 2.34
CA GLN A 126 -7.85 -14.37 2.16
C GLN A 126 -7.17 -13.00 2.02
N LEU A 127 -7.79 -12.08 1.28
CA LEU A 127 -7.33 -10.69 1.17
C LEU A 127 -7.37 -9.98 2.52
N LEU A 128 -8.52 -9.98 3.20
CA LEU A 128 -8.70 -9.30 4.49
C LEU A 128 -7.87 -9.91 5.63
N LEU A 129 -7.46 -11.17 5.50
CA LEU A 129 -6.56 -11.82 6.45
C LEU A 129 -5.08 -11.46 6.23
N ARG A 130 -4.73 -10.79 5.13
CA ARG A 130 -3.33 -10.44 4.85
C ARG A 130 -2.76 -9.50 5.91
N PRO A 131 -1.45 -9.56 6.17
CA PRO A 131 -0.80 -8.75 7.18
C PRO A 131 -1.11 -7.25 7.06
N TRP A 132 -1.25 -6.76 5.82
CA TRP A 132 -1.57 -5.35 5.57
C TRP A 132 -2.86 -4.92 6.27
N PHE A 133 -3.96 -5.67 6.12
CA PHE A 133 -5.27 -5.37 6.74
C PHE A 133 -5.29 -5.51 8.26
N ARG A 134 -4.25 -6.10 8.86
CA ARG A 134 -4.10 -6.25 10.31
C ARG A 134 -3.24 -5.15 10.95
N ARG A 135 -2.70 -4.23 10.15
CA ARG A 135 -1.89 -3.12 10.66
C ARG A 135 -2.80 -2.10 11.35
N ALA A 136 -2.31 -1.50 12.42
CA ALA A 136 -3.02 -0.43 13.14
C ALA A 136 -3.38 0.77 12.26
N TRP A 137 -2.64 0.97 11.15
CA TRP A 137 -2.72 2.16 10.29
C TRP A 137 -3.61 1.99 9.04
N VAL A 138 -4.29 0.86 8.87
CA VAL A 138 -5.13 0.52 7.69
C VAL A 138 -6.18 1.58 7.40
N ILE A 139 -6.79 2.16 8.44
CA ILE A 139 -7.85 3.17 8.29
C ILE A 139 -7.26 4.48 7.76
N GLN A 140 -6.08 4.91 8.24
CA GLN A 140 -5.47 6.16 7.79
C GLN A 140 -4.99 6.05 6.34
N GLU A 141 -4.41 4.90 5.97
CA GLU A 141 -3.89 4.67 4.63
C GLU A 141 -5.00 4.49 3.57
N ALA A 142 -6.12 3.85 3.93
CA ALA A 142 -7.21 3.57 3.00
C ALA A 142 -8.28 4.66 2.92
N VAL A 143 -8.56 5.37 4.02
CA VAL A 143 -9.64 6.37 4.09
C VAL A 143 -9.16 7.78 3.73
N LEU A 144 -7.88 8.09 3.98
CA LEU A 144 -7.32 9.43 3.71
C LEU A 144 -6.66 9.54 2.33
N ALA A 145 -6.49 8.43 1.61
CA ALA A 145 -6.08 8.45 0.21
C ALA A 145 -7.15 9.19 -0.64
N LYS A 146 -6.70 10.14 -1.46
CA LYS A 146 -7.57 10.94 -2.36
C LYS A 146 -8.14 10.12 -3.52
#